data_AF-A0A3D4BEB4-F1
#
_entry.id   AF-A0A3D4BEB4-F1
#
_cell.length_a   1.000
_cell.length_b   1.000
_cell.length_c   1.000
_cell.angle_alpha   90.00
_cell.angle_beta   90.00
_cell.angle_gamma   90.00
#
_symmetry.space_group_name_H-M   'P 1'
#
loop_
_entity.id
_entity.type
_entity.pdbx_description
1 polymer ?
#
loop_
_entity_poly.entity_id
_entity_poly.type
_entity_poly.pdbx_seq_one_letter_code
_entity_poly.pdbx_strand_id
1 'polypeptide(L)'
;MTKYFFKIAIVSLLIFASCTKDETTETSINIDISQKEPLTIEQVTQQIDQSFANKNSFNWKQASNHLLWSAIYQGQKIATIGFGSSATDFDRSKSKNNAKIQSQILDLIMQYEGKALDKVLISSDEYLNLIDVTIEKQETVIALRRTNLIRYIEPADYRYYESKGILERSSSSSGCGYESETLNSSDYTTITPNAKMPWTFTQHNIPAAWNTATGSGITIGVIDTGTSPNQSLLGSNFNNGLSSGRSIQKFGTYVDSIWPWSSTTDGPNDQCGHGTSMASVATAPRNNVGLPVGVAYNANLITYRAAANVVLEGYHEHNGVKNAFTALGNNASVKIISMSMGHIISVGKIEDGVKYAYNKGKLIFCAGGTSTSFTTFVGVIFPAWMPEAVAVTGVMEGTSNVKCDVCHTGSKIDFTIQMQRNSGSTVPVTSYYNSQSDYVGGSSVATATTAGIAALVWSKNPSWTRAQVLTKMKQSSTYYPTKNANYGHGNINAQLAVQ
;
A
#
# COMPACT_ATOMS: atom_id res chain seq x y z
N MET A 1 -28.35 -45.27 89.44
CA MET A 1 -27.04 -44.80 88.95
C MET A 1 -27.16 -44.54 87.44
N THR A 2 -26.80 -43.31 87.05
CA THR A 2 -26.24 -42.90 85.74
C THR A 2 -27.13 -42.76 84.48
N LYS A 3 -27.25 -41.47 84.10
CA LYS A 3 -27.63 -40.79 82.84
C LYS A 3 -26.97 -41.33 81.55
N TYR A 4 -27.61 -41.21 80.37
CA TYR A 4 -27.39 -40.13 79.37
C TYR A 4 -27.94 -40.47 77.95
N PHE A 5 -28.34 -39.39 77.26
CA PHE A 5 -28.77 -39.23 75.86
C PHE A 5 -27.74 -39.67 74.80
N PHE A 6 -28.21 -40.07 73.61
CA PHE A 6 -27.61 -39.63 72.33
C PHE A 6 -28.62 -39.68 71.16
N LYS A 7 -28.65 -38.59 70.37
CA LYS A 7 -29.46 -38.39 69.15
C LYS A 7 -28.75 -38.98 67.94
N ILE A 8 -29.48 -39.58 66.98
CA ILE A 8 -29.01 -39.72 65.58
C ILE A 8 -30.17 -39.32 64.65
N ALA A 9 -29.81 -38.45 63.70
CA ALA A 9 -30.68 -37.73 62.78
C ALA A 9 -30.99 -38.54 61.51
N ILE A 10 -32.17 -38.26 60.97
CA ILE A 10 -32.74 -38.78 59.72
C ILE A 10 -32.14 -38.01 58.54
N VAL A 11 -31.72 -38.72 57.48
CA VAL A 11 -31.45 -38.13 56.16
C VAL A 11 -32.21 -38.95 55.12
N SER A 12 -33.31 -38.37 54.63
CA SER A 12 -34.06 -38.86 53.46
C SER A 12 -33.60 -38.08 52.23
N LEU A 13 -33.04 -38.77 51.24
CA LEU A 13 -32.68 -38.22 49.93
C LEU A 13 -33.95 -38.01 49.10
N LEU A 14 -34.24 -36.75 48.74
CA LEU A 14 -35.21 -36.39 47.70
C LEU A 14 -34.43 -35.81 46.50
N ILE A 15 -34.50 -36.51 45.37
CA ILE A 15 -33.93 -36.08 44.09
C ILE A 15 -34.95 -35.17 43.41
N PHE A 16 -34.63 -33.87 43.31
CA PHE A 16 -35.33 -32.95 42.42
C PHE A 16 -34.54 -32.85 41.10
N ALA A 17 -35.16 -33.30 40.01
CA ALA A 17 -34.70 -33.02 38.66
C ALA A 17 -34.96 -31.53 38.36
N SER A 18 -33.89 -30.74 38.29
CA SER A 18 -33.93 -29.35 37.84
C SER A 18 -33.73 -29.32 36.33
N CYS A 19 -34.81 -29.05 35.58
CA CYS A 19 -34.72 -28.62 34.20
C CYS A 19 -34.34 -27.14 34.17
N THR A 20 -33.05 -26.82 34.15
CA THR A 20 -32.58 -25.50 33.72
C THR A 20 -32.79 -25.41 32.21
N LYS A 21 -33.83 -24.68 31.80
CA LYS A 21 -33.86 -24.07 30.47
C LYS A 21 -32.69 -23.09 30.45
N ASP A 22 -31.69 -23.38 29.61
CA ASP A 22 -30.70 -22.39 29.22
C ASP A 22 -31.44 -21.27 28.46
N GLU A 23 -31.88 -20.26 29.20
CA GLU A 23 -32.11 -18.94 28.61
C GLU A 23 -30.76 -18.45 28.09
N THR A 24 -30.56 -18.58 26.78
CA THR A 24 -29.60 -17.78 26.04
C THR A 24 -29.88 -16.32 26.41
N THR A 25 -29.07 -15.79 27.32
CA THR A 25 -29.09 -14.38 27.69
C THR A 25 -28.60 -13.64 26.45
N GLU A 26 -29.53 -13.24 25.58
CA GLU A 26 -29.31 -12.12 24.68
C GLU A 26 -28.92 -10.95 25.57
N THR A 27 -27.61 -10.73 25.72
CA THR A 27 -27.08 -9.56 26.40
C THR A 27 -27.40 -8.38 25.50
N SER A 28 -28.60 -7.81 25.69
CA SER A 28 -29.08 -6.62 24.98
C SER A 28 -27.96 -5.59 24.97
N ILE A 29 -27.52 -5.18 23.78
CA ILE A 29 -26.46 -4.19 23.63
C ILE A 29 -27.00 -2.86 24.16
N ASN A 30 -26.48 -2.43 25.31
CA ASN A 30 -26.84 -1.14 25.90
C ASN A 30 -25.85 -0.08 25.42
N ILE A 31 -26.35 0.94 24.73
CA ILE A 31 -25.57 2.07 24.23
C ILE A 31 -25.91 3.29 25.09
N ASP A 32 -24.86 3.96 25.58
CA ASP A 32 -24.99 5.23 26.30
C ASP A 32 -25.82 6.23 25.47
N ILE A 33 -26.74 6.94 26.11
CA ILE A 33 -27.63 7.91 25.45
C ILE A 33 -26.82 8.94 24.64
N SER A 34 -25.66 9.35 25.16
CA SER A 34 -24.75 10.30 24.50
C SER A 34 -24.08 9.76 23.23
N GLN A 35 -24.15 8.45 22.98
CA GLN A 35 -23.52 7.78 21.84
C GLN A 35 -24.54 7.19 20.85
N LYS A 36 -25.83 7.53 20.99
CA LYS A 36 -26.87 7.04 20.08
C LYS A 36 -26.85 7.73 18.71
N GLU A 37 -26.30 8.93 18.64
CA GLU A 37 -26.12 9.67 17.39
C GLU A 37 -24.67 9.57 16.91
N PRO A 38 -24.42 9.48 15.60
CA PRO A 38 -23.06 9.44 15.06
C PRO A 38 -22.37 10.79 15.25
N LEU A 39 -21.07 10.76 15.49
CA LEU A 39 -20.22 11.94 15.47
C LEU A 39 -20.23 12.59 14.07
N THR A 40 -20.09 13.91 14.02
CA THR A 40 -19.92 14.64 12.75
C THR A 40 -18.56 14.36 12.13
N ILE A 41 -18.38 14.68 10.85
CA ILE A 41 -17.10 14.55 10.14
C ILE A 41 -15.99 15.30 10.88
N GLU A 42 -16.25 16.50 11.39
CA GLU A 42 -15.29 17.32 12.14
C GLU A 42 -14.89 16.64 13.46
N GLN A 43 -15.86 16.08 14.19
CA GLN A 43 -15.62 15.40 15.45
C GLN A 43 -14.80 14.10 15.27
N VAL A 44 -15.12 13.31 14.23
CA VAL A 44 -14.31 12.12 13.88
C VAL A 44 -12.88 12.54 13.52
N THR A 45 -12.74 13.55 12.65
CA THR A 45 -11.44 14.08 12.21
C THR A 45 -10.62 14.56 13.42
N GLN A 46 -11.25 15.30 14.34
CA GLN A 46 -10.59 15.81 15.55
C GLN A 46 -10.07 14.68 16.45
N GLN A 47 -10.82 13.58 16.61
CA GLN A 47 -10.34 12.44 17.40
C GLN A 47 -9.17 11.71 16.73
N ILE A 48 -9.18 11.62 15.39
CA ILE A 48 -8.04 11.10 14.63
C ILE A 48 -6.80 12.00 14.84
N ASP A 49 -6.96 13.32 14.72
CA ASP A 49 -5.87 14.29 14.94
C ASP A 49 -5.30 14.18 16.36
N GLN A 50 -6.17 14.06 17.37
CA GLN A 50 -5.74 13.87 18.76
C GLN A 50 -4.92 12.59 18.94
N SER A 51 -5.26 11.52 18.21
CA SER A 51 -4.45 10.29 18.22
C SER A 51 -3.06 10.53 17.63
N PHE A 52 -2.96 11.28 16.52
CA PHE A 52 -1.66 11.67 15.95
C PHE A 52 -0.86 12.56 16.91
N ALA A 53 -1.49 13.55 17.54
CA ALA A 53 -0.82 14.42 18.52
C ALA A 53 -0.26 13.65 19.72
N ASN A 54 -0.98 12.62 20.19
CA ASN A 54 -0.62 11.87 21.40
C ASN A 54 0.29 10.66 21.14
N LYS A 55 0.11 9.95 20.02
CA LYS A 55 0.73 8.65 19.73
C LYS A 55 1.49 8.60 18.41
N ASN A 56 1.49 9.70 17.64
CA ASN A 56 2.05 9.77 16.28
C ASN A 56 1.50 8.68 15.34
N SER A 57 0.28 8.20 15.59
CA SER A 57 -0.38 7.14 14.81
C SER A 57 -1.87 7.06 15.14
N PHE A 58 -2.63 6.46 14.23
CA PHE A 58 -4.04 6.11 14.43
C PHE A 58 -4.34 4.71 13.88
N ASN A 59 -5.21 3.96 14.54
CA ASN A 59 -5.62 2.62 14.13
C ASN A 59 -7.09 2.35 14.52
N TRP A 60 -7.93 2.03 13.53
CA TRP A 60 -9.36 1.75 13.72
C TRP A 60 -9.66 0.61 14.69
N LYS A 61 -8.78 -0.39 14.79
CA LYS A 61 -8.93 -1.50 15.76
C LYS A 61 -8.91 -1.02 17.21
N GLN A 62 -8.21 0.08 17.49
CA GLN A 62 -8.11 0.69 18.82
C GLN A 62 -9.17 1.77 19.06
N ALA A 63 -9.89 2.21 18.02
CA ALA A 63 -10.96 3.19 18.14
C ALA A 63 -12.10 2.66 19.02
N SER A 64 -12.82 3.56 19.68
CA SER A 64 -14.07 3.22 20.37
C SER A 64 -15.11 2.74 19.37
N ASN A 65 -16.11 1.99 19.84
CA ASN A 65 -17.22 1.55 18.97
C ASN A 65 -17.96 2.74 18.34
N HIS A 66 -18.19 3.79 19.14
CA HIS A 66 -18.84 5.01 18.69
C HIS A 66 -18.02 5.75 17.62
N LEU A 67 -16.70 5.89 17.79
CA LEU A 67 -15.84 6.53 16.79
C LEU A 67 -15.80 5.74 15.47
N LEU A 68 -15.60 4.42 15.56
CA LEU A 68 -15.54 3.54 14.39
C LEU A 68 -16.88 3.53 13.63
N TRP A 69 -18.00 3.34 14.34
CA TRP A 69 -19.32 3.38 13.74
C TRP A 69 -19.63 4.75 13.13
N SER A 70 -19.28 5.85 13.82
CA SER A 70 -19.48 7.19 13.27
C SER A 70 -18.70 7.39 11.97
N ALA A 71 -17.44 6.96 11.92
CA ALA A 71 -16.65 7.03 10.69
C ALA A 71 -17.23 6.17 9.56
N ILE A 72 -17.75 4.98 9.87
CA ILE A 72 -18.47 4.14 8.90
C ILE A 72 -19.70 4.91 8.40
N TYR A 73 -20.50 5.47 9.31
CA TYR A 73 -21.73 6.20 8.98
C TYR A 73 -21.45 7.40 8.06
N GLN A 74 -20.40 8.17 8.34
CA GLN A 74 -19.97 9.30 7.50
C GLN A 74 -19.32 8.83 6.18
N GLY A 75 -18.70 7.65 6.14
CA GLY A 75 -18.10 7.03 4.96
C GLY A 75 -19.08 6.16 4.17
N GLN A 76 -20.20 6.75 3.75
CA GLN A 76 -21.28 6.08 3.01
C GLN A 76 -21.90 4.85 3.70
N LYS A 77 -21.73 4.70 5.01
CA LYS A 77 -22.19 3.54 5.80
C LYS A 77 -21.53 2.22 5.37
N ILE A 78 -20.34 2.27 4.76
CA ILE A 78 -19.65 1.08 4.27
C ILE A 78 -18.51 0.73 5.22
N ALA A 79 -18.49 -0.54 5.61
CA ALA A 79 -17.41 -1.12 6.39
C ALA A 79 -16.71 -2.22 5.60
N THR A 80 -15.39 -2.23 5.66
CA THR A 80 -14.58 -3.38 5.27
C THR A 80 -14.34 -4.25 6.49
N ILE A 81 -14.61 -5.54 6.35
CA ILE A 81 -14.37 -6.55 7.39
C ILE A 81 -13.34 -7.54 6.90
N GLY A 82 -12.17 -7.55 7.55
CA GLY A 82 -11.22 -8.65 7.47
C GLY A 82 -11.60 -9.71 8.49
N PHE A 83 -11.91 -10.92 8.04
CA PHE A 83 -12.32 -12.03 8.92
C PHE A 83 -11.32 -13.18 8.89
N GLY A 84 -11.40 -14.08 9.87
CA GLY A 84 -10.53 -15.25 9.95
C GLY A 84 -10.42 -15.82 11.37
N SER A 85 -9.83 -17.01 11.47
CA SER A 85 -9.64 -17.74 12.73
C SER A 85 -8.40 -17.27 13.51
N SER A 86 -7.55 -16.44 12.90
CA SER A 86 -6.34 -15.88 13.49
C SER A 86 -5.95 -14.58 12.80
N ALA A 87 -4.97 -13.85 13.36
CA ALA A 87 -4.49 -12.60 12.77
C ALA A 87 -3.88 -12.75 11.36
N THR A 88 -3.39 -13.95 11.02
CA THR A 88 -2.74 -14.26 9.72
C THR A 88 -3.66 -14.99 8.76
N ASP A 89 -4.91 -15.25 9.15
CA ASP A 89 -5.91 -15.96 8.34
C ASP A 89 -6.60 -15.02 7.34
N PHE A 90 -5.79 -14.39 6.47
CA PHE A 90 -6.27 -13.47 5.44
C PHE A 90 -6.34 -14.10 4.05
N ASP A 91 -5.55 -15.15 3.77
CA ASP A 91 -5.47 -15.81 2.45
C ASP A 91 -6.56 -16.89 2.35
N ARG A 92 -7.62 -16.61 1.59
CA ARG A 92 -8.81 -17.46 1.47
C ARG A 92 -8.47 -18.88 1.04
N SER A 93 -7.42 -19.05 0.22
CA SER A 93 -6.97 -20.37 -0.24
C SER A 93 -6.35 -21.25 0.85
N LYS A 94 -5.92 -20.64 1.96
CA LYS A 94 -5.33 -21.33 3.12
C LYS A 94 -6.31 -21.50 4.28
N SER A 95 -7.45 -20.83 4.21
CA SER A 95 -8.45 -20.79 5.29
C SER A 95 -9.46 -21.92 5.16
N LYS A 96 -9.40 -22.91 6.06
CA LYS A 96 -10.25 -24.11 6.00
C LYS A 96 -11.76 -23.83 6.13
N ASN A 97 -12.14 -22.79 6.88
CA ASN A 97 -13.53 -22.51 7.26
C ASN A 97 -14.04 -21.16 6.75
N ASN A 98 -13.39 -20.55 5.75
CA ASN A 98 -13.68 -19.17 5.33
C ASN A 98 -15.17 -18.96 4.99
N ALA A 99 -15.79 -19.84 4.22
CA ALA A 99 -17.20 -19.71 3.82
C ALA A 99 -18.15 -19.77 5.02
N LYS A 100 -17.87 -20.65 5.99
CA LYS A 100 -18.66 -20.77 7.21
C LYS A 100 -18.52 -19.51 8.08
N ILE A 101 -17.30 -19.00 8.25
CA ILE A 101 -17.04 -17.78 9.01
C ILE A 101 -17.74 -16.58 8.36
N GLN A 102 -17.62 -16.45 7.03
CA GLN A 102 -18.29 -15.41 6.27
C GLN A 102 -19.81 -15.46 6.44
N SER A 103 -20.42 -16.65 6.34
CA SER A 103 -21.86 -16.83 6.58
C SER A 103 -22.26 -16.39 7.99
N GLN A 104 -21.53 -16.83 9.03
CA GLN A 104 -21.81 -16.45 10.42
C GLN A 104 -21.74 -14.94 10.65
N ILE A 105 -20.79 -14.27 10.01
CA ILE A 105 -20.64 -12.81 10.08
C ILE A 105 -21.81 -12.12 9.37
N LEU A 106 -22.19 -12.58 8.18
CA LEU A 106 -23.31 -12.00 7.42
C LEU A 106 -24.64 -12.21 8.12
N ASP A 107 -24.88 -13.39 8.70
CA ASP A 107 -26.08 -13.69 9.49
C ASP A 107 -26.18 -12.74 10.70
N LEU A 108 -25.06 -12.50 11.39
CA LEU A 108 -24.99 -11.54 12.49
C LEU A 108 -25.31 -10.11 12.04
N ILE A 109 -24.75 -9.67 10.90
CA ILE A 109 -25.03 -8.33 10.38
C ILE A 109 -26.50 -8.21 9.98
N MET A 110 -27.05 -9.18 9.26
CA MET A 110 -28.46 -9.19 8.85
C MET A 110 -29.40 -9.16 10.07
N GLN A 111 -29.07 -9.88 11.14
CA GLN A 111 -29.82 -9.87 12.39
C GLN A 111 -29.88 -8.47 13.02
N TYR A 112 -28.73 -7.80 13.19
CA TYR A 112 -28.68 -6.48 13.83
C TYR A 112 -29.20 -5.36 12.93
N GLU A 113 -28.84 -5.38 11.64
CA GLU A 113 -29.30 -4.39 10.66
C GLU A 113 -30.79 -4.56 10.36
N GLY A 114 -31.34 -5.77 10.44
CA GLY A 114 -32.73 -6.07 10.06
C GLY A 114 -32.93 -5.99 8.55
N LYS A 115 -31.91 -6.34 7.77
CA LYS A 115 -31.87 -6.23 6.30
C LYS A 115 -31.49 -7.56 5.66
N ALA A 116 -32.00 -7.80 4.46
CA ALA A 116 -31.64 -8.97 3.65
C ALA A 116 -30.20 -8.89 3.13
N LEU A 117 -29.65 -10.04 2.73
CA LEU A 117 -28.26 -10.16 2.29
C LEU A 117 -27.89 -9.20 1.14
N ASP A 118 -28.78 -9.03 0.15
CA ASP A 118 -28.57 -8.16 -1.01
C ASP A 118 -28.54 -6.66 -0.66
N LYS A 119 -28.99 -6.30 0.55
CA LYS A 119 -28.92 -4.93 1.09
C LYS A 119 -27.75 -4.71 2.05
N VAL A 120 -27.05 -5.78 2.42
CA VAL A 120 -25.96 -5.76 3.39
C VAL A 120 -24.63 -6.02 2.70
N LEU A 121 -24.53 -7.06 1.88
CA LEU A 121 -23.29 -7.46 1.23
C LEU A 121 -23.06 -6.64 -0.04
N ILE A 122 -21.97 -5.88 -0.07
CA ILE A 122 -21.55 -5.11 -1.24
C ILE A 122 -20.58 -5.93 -2.08
N SER A 123 -19.57 -6.52 -1.43
CA SER A 123 -18.56 -7.32 -2.12
C SER A 123 -17.99 -8.42 -1.23
N SER A 124 -17.52 -9.50 -1.86
CA SER A 124 -16.73 -10.54 -1.22
C SER A 124 -15.48 -10.78 -2.05
N ASP A 125 -14.30 -10.66 -1.42
CA ASP A 125 -13.04 -10.77 -2.13
C ASP A 125 -12.72 -12.22 -2.53
N GLU A 126 -12.24 -12.42 -3.75
CA GLU A 126 -11.94 -13.75 -4.30
C GLU A 126 -10.75 -14.43 -3.59
N TYR A 127 -9.72 -13.67 -3.24
CA TYR A 127 -8.44 -14.21 -2.74
C TYR A 127 -8.25 -14.00 -1.24
N LEU A 128 -8.93 -13.00 -0.68
CA LEU A 128 -8.78 -12.58 0.70
C LEU A 128 -10.04 -12.91 1.50
N ASN A 129 -9.86 -13.21 2.79
CA ASN A 129 -10.95 -13.27 3.76
C ASN A 129 -11.39 -11.85 4.12
N LEU A 130 -12.09 -11.25 3.16
CA LEU A 130 -12.49 -9.85 3.18
C LEU A 130 -13.88 -9.71 2.55
N ILE A 131 -14.74 -8.96 3.21
CA ILE A 131 -16.04 -8.53 2.68
C ILE A 131 -16.21 -7.02 2.89
N ASP A 132 -16.90 -6.36 1.98
CA ASP A 132 -17.42 -5.02 2.18
C ASP A 132 -18.93 -5.11 2.42
N VAL A 133 -19.41 -4.42 3.45
CA VAL A 133 -20.81 -4.48 3.90
C VAL A 133 -21.34 -3.10 4.25
N THR A 134 -22.65 -2.92 4.16
CA THR A 134 -23.34 -1.77 4.73
C THR A 134 -23.61 -1.99 6.22
N ILE A 135 -23.24 -1.02 7.06
CA ILE A 135 -23.53 -0.99 8.49
C ILE A 135 -24.13 0.36 8.84
N GLU A 136 -25.39 0.37 9.31
CA GLU A 136 -26.05 1.60 9.75
C GLU A 136 -26.12 1.72 11.27
N LYS A 137 -26.10 0.58 11.99
CA LYS A 137 -26.33 0.53 13.44
C LYS A 137 -25.03 0.31 14.22
N GLN A 138 -24.87 1.05 15.31
CA GLN A 138 -23.71 0.89 16.20
C GLN A 138 -23.69 -0.50 16.86
N GLU A 139 -24.87 -1.06 17.14
CA GLU A 139 -25.06 -2.39 17.71
C GLU A 139 -24.39 -3.47 16.85
N THR A 140 -24.45 -3.34 15.52
CA THR A 140 -23.79 -4.24 14.58
C THR A 140 -22.27 -4.22 14.77
N VAL A 141 -21.65 -3.03 14.88
CA VAL A 141 -20.21 -2.91 15.14
C VAL A 141 -19.83 -3.53 16.48
N ILE A 142 -20.64 -3.29 17.53
CA ILE A 142 -20.42 -3.86 18.86
C ILE A 142 -20.52 -5.38 18.81
N ALA A 143 -21.55 -5.93 18.17
CA ALA A 143 -21.76 -7.36 18.03
C ALA A 143 -20.60 -8.03 17.29
N LEU A 144 -20.19 -7.47 16.16
CA LEU A 144 -19.05 -7.98 15.37
C LEU A 144 -17.76 -8.00 16.20
N ARG A 145 -17.43 -6.92 16.92
CA ARG A 145 -16.21 -6.84 17.74
C ARG A 145 -16.22 -7.76 18.96
N ARG A 146 -17.37 -8.28 19.39
CA ARG A 146 -17.47 -9.31 20.45
C ARG A 146 -17.13 -10.70 19.93
N THR A 147 -17.17 -10.92 18.61
CA THR A 147 -16.78 -12.21 18.03
C THR A 147 -15.26 -12.35 17.96
N ASN A 148 -14.76 -13.58 17.99
CA ASN A 148 -13.36 -13.90 17.74
C ASN A 148 -13.04 -14.15 16.25
N LEU A 149 -14.01 -13.88 15.37
CA LEU A 149 -13.93 -14.17 13.92
C LEU A 149 -13.46 -12.97 13.09
N ILE A 150 -13.30 -11.81 13.74
CA ILE A 150 -12.99 -10.53 13.09
C ILE A 150 -11.53 -10.16 13.36
N ARG A 151 -10.76 -9.99 12.28
CA ARG A 151 -9.38 -9.49 12.36
C ARG A 151 -9.36 -7.97 12.51
N TYR A 152 -10.21 -7.29 11.73
CA TYR A 152 -10.45 -5.85 11.77
C TYR A 152 -11.80 -5.47 11.14
N ILE A 153 -12.30 -4.28 11.51
CA ILE A 153 -13.42 -3.58 10.87
C ILE A 153 -12.95 -2.15 10.66
N GLU A 154 -13.12 -1.62 9.45
CA GLU A 154 -12.68 -0.28 9.08
C GLU A 154 -13.74 0.43 8.25
N PRO A 155 -13.88 1.76 8.36
CA PRO A 155 -14.71 2.52 7.43
C PRO A 155 -14.08 2.44 6.04
N ALA A 156 -14.86 1.99 5.05
CA ALA A 156 -14.33 1.71 3.73
C ALA A 156 -14.25 2.95 2.82
N ASP A 157 -14.98 4.03 3.15
CA ASP A 157 -15.00 5.28 2.38
C ASP A 157 -15.00 6.53 3.27
N TYR A 158 -14.40 6.46 4.47
CA TYR A 158 -14.20 7.66 5.27
C TYR A 158 -12.99 8.45 4.75
N ARG A 159 -13.23 9.68 4.29
CA ARG A 159 -12.25 10.51 3.58
C ARG A 159 -11.67 11.60 4.49
N TYR A 160 -10.62 11.24 5.24
CA TYR A 160 -9.88 12.12 6.15
C TYR A 160 -9.24 13.35 5.46
N TYR A 161 -8.61 13.19 4.29
CA TYR A 161 -7.95 14.29 3.60
C TYR A 161 -8.96 15.22 2.92
N GLU A 162 -10.08 14.68 2.46
CA GLU A 162 -11.19 15.48 1.93
C GLU A 162 -11.83 16.32 3.03
N SER A 163 -12.05 15.75 4.23
CA SER A 163 -12.57 16.51 5.38
C SER A 163 -11.66 17.65 5.84
N LYS A 164 -10.39 17.60 5.46
CA LYS A 164 -9.38 18.64 5.70
C LYS A 164 -9.19 19.61 4.53
N GLY A 165 -9.86 19.40 3.40
CA GLY A 165 -9.69 20.21 2.18
C GLY A 165 -8.30 20.08 1.53
N ILE A 166 -7.63 18.92 1.68
CA ILE A 166 -6.24 18.72 1.24
C ILE A 166 -6.13 18.25 -0.22
N LEU A 167 -7.13 17.51 -0.72
CA LEU A 167 -7.08 16.90 -2.05
C LEU A 167 -7.11 17.96 -3.18
N GLU A 168 -7.87 19.05 -3.02
CA GLU A 168 -7.88 20.16 -3.98
C GLU A 168 -6.50 20.82 -4.13
N ARG A 169 -5.70 20.85 -3.05
CA ARG A 169 -4.36 21.49 -3.00
C ARG A 169 -3.22 20.58 -3.44
N SER A 170 -3.45 19.27 -3.47
CA SER A 170 -2.43 18.26 -3.83
C SER A 170 -2.40 17.98 -5.35
N SER A 171 -3.50 18.26 -6.05
CA SER A 171 -3.63 18.13 -7.51
C SER A 171 -2.70 19.03 -8.32
N SER A 172 -2.19 20.12 -7.74
CA SER A 172 -1.37 21.14 -8.42
C SER A 172 0.11 21.15 -8.02
N SER A 173 0.55 20.34 -7.04
CA SER A 173 1.93 20.43 -6.54
C SER A 173 2.58 19.16 -6.00
N SER A 174 1.86 18.02 -5.89
CA SER A 174 2.35 16.89 -5.07
C SER A 174 2.46 15.53 -5.76
N GLY A 175 2.33 15.45 -7.10
CA GLY A 175 2.66 14.21 -7.81
C GLY A 175 1.94 13.99 -9.14
N CYS A 176 0.79 14.62 -9.37
CA CYS A 176 0.08 14.56 -10.65
C CYS A 176 0.38 15.78 -11.52
N GLY A 177 0.53 15.54 -12.82
CA GLY A 177 0.79 16.53 -13.87
C GLY A 177 1.11 15.82 -15.18
N TYR A 178 0.71 16.42 -16.30
CA TYR A 178 1.13 15.98 -17.63
C TYR A 178 2.25 16.85 -18.18
N GLU A 179 3.02 17.47 -17.28
CA GLU A 179 4.02 18.45 -17.65
C GLU A 179 5.10 17.84 -18.55
N SER A 180 5.74 18.72 -19.30
CA SER A 180 6.90 18.42 -20.11
C SER A 180 7.86 19.56 -19.96
N GLU A 181 9.10 19.23 -19.63
CA GLU A 181 10.15 20.18 -19.39
C GLU A 181 11.36 19.91 -20.29
N THR A 182 12.02 21.00 -20.70
CA THR A 182 13.31 20.87 -21.38
C THR A 182 14.38 20.58 -20.35
N LEU A 183 14.97 19.39 -20.43
CA LEU A 183 16.02 18.97 -19.51
C LEU A 183 17.26 19.86 -19.62
N ASN A 184 17.75 20.33 -18.47
CA ASN A 184 19.05 20.97 -18.36
C ASN A 184 20.15 19.96 -18.74
N SER A 185 21.11 20.38 -19.56
CA SER A 185 22.25 19.55 -19.97
C SER A 185 23.14 19.10 -18.80
N SER A 186 23.09 19.76 -17.64
CA SER A 186 23.77 19.31 -16.41
C SER A 186 23.11 18.11 -15.74
N ASP A 187 21.86 17.80 -16.09
CA ASP A 187 21.04 16.80 -15.39
C ASP A 187 21.02 15.45 -16.09
N TYR A 188 21.68 15.34 -17.24
CA TYR A 188 21.84 14.07 -17.91
C TYR A 188 23.19 13.95 -18.62
N THR A 189 23.57 12.73 -18.94
CA THR A 189 24.64 12.42 -19.88
C THR A 189 24.06 11.64 -21.05
N THR A 190 24.35 12.07 -22.29
CA THR A 190 23.97 11.30 -23.47
C THR A 190 24.85 10.06 -23.59
N ILE A 191 24.23 8.89 -23.69
CA ILE A 191 24.91 7.61 -23.83
C ILE A 191 24.44 6.88 -25.08
N THR A 192 25.26 6.00 -25.64
CA THR A 192 24.89 5.14 -26.78
C THR A 192 23.59 4.38 -26.48
N PRO A 193 22.63 4.30 -27.42
CA PRO A 193 22.72 4.80 -28.81
C PRO A 193 22.35 6.27 -28.99
N ASN A 194 21.48 6.84 -28.14
CA ASN A 194 21.25 8.29 -28.00
C ASN A 194 20.35 8.52 -26.77
N ALA A 195 20.53 7.73 -25.71
CA ALA A 195 19.67 7.82 -24.53
C ALA A 195 20.20 8.89 -23.58
N LYS A 196 19.31 9.57 -22.87
CA LYS A 196 19.69 10.51 -21.81
C LYS A 196 19.74 9.77 -20.48
N MET A 197 20.93 9.63 -19.90
CA MET A 197 21.11 9.00 -18.60
C MET A 197 20.98 10.04 -17.49
N PRO A 198 20.00 9.90 -16.57
CA PRO A 198 19.86 10.81 -15.44
C PRO A 198 21.15 10.93 -14.61
N TRP A 199 21.46 12.14 -14.13
CA TRP A 199 22.63 12.39 -13.27
C TRP A 199 22.62 11.54 -11.99
N THR A 200 21.44 11.19 -11.48
CA THR A 200 21.29 10.36 -10.27
C THR A 200 21.89 8.98 -10.45
N PHE A 201 21.96 8.46 -11.68
CA PHE A 201 22.42 7.11 -11.94
C PHE A 201 23.91 6.95 -11.61
N THR A 202 24.71 8.01 -11.80
CA THR A 202 26.14 7.98 -11.43
C THR A 202 26.32 7.98 -9.91
N GLN A 203 25.46 8.65 -9.15
CA GLN A 203 25.51 8.64 -7.68
C GLN A 203 25.30 7.25 -7.07
N HIS A 204 24.63 6.37 -7.83
CA HIS A 204 24.34 4.99 -7.44
C HIS A 204 25.15 3.94 -8.21
N ASN A 205 26.15 4.35 -9.00
CA ASN A 205 26.97 3.46 -9.83
C ASN A 205 26.17 2.52 -10.75
N ILE A 206 24.98 2.95 -11.19
CA ILE A 206 24.12 2.19 -12.12
C ILE A 206 24.81 1.95 -13.49
N PRO A 207 25.53 2.91 -14.10
CA PRO A 207 26.15 2.69 -15.40
C PRO A 207 27.23 1.61 -15.39
N ALA A 208 27.97 1.52 -14.29
CA ALA A 208 28.93 0.43 -14.10
C ALA A 208 28.18 -0.92 -13.96
N ALA A 209 27.08 -0.95 -13.21
CA ALA A 209 26.28 -2.16 -13.00
C ALA A 209 25.76 -2.74 -14.32
N TRP A 210 25.45 -1.88 -15.30
CA TRP A 210 25.00 -2.28 -16.64
C TRP A 210 26.02 -3.11 -17.43
N ASN A 211 27.30 -3.10 -17.08
CA ASN A 211 28.30 -4.00 -17.66
C ASN A 211 28.10 -5.45 -17.20
N THR A 212 27.38 -5.66 -16.10
CA THR A 212 27.15 -6.98 -15.50
C THR A 212 25.69 -7.42 -15.62
N ALA A 213 24.74 -6.50 -15.47
CA ALA A 213 23.32 -6.79 -15.41
C ALA A 213 22.48 -5.61 -15.87
N THR A 214 21.42 -5.88 -16.63
CA THR A 214 20.55 -4.85 -17.24
C THR A 214 19.08 -4.96 -16.80
N GLY A 215 18.77 -5.92 -15.92
CA GLY A 215 17.40 -6.25 -15.51
C GLY A 215 16.72 -7.30 -16.40
N SER A 216 17.43 -7.85 -17.39
CA SER A 216 16.85 -8.82 -18.34
C SER A 216 16.24 -10.04 -17.63
N GLY A 217 15.06 -10.46 -18.09
CA GLY A 217 14.33 -11.60 -17.54
C GLY A 217 13.61 -11.35 -16.21
N ILE A 218 13.75 -10.15 -15.61
CA ILE A 218 13.05 -9.78 -14.37
C ILE A 218 11.84 -8.92 -14.71
N THR A 219 10.68 -9.26 -14.13
CA THR A 219 9.45 -8.45 -14.27
C THR A 219 9.23 -7.58 -13.04
N ILE A 220 9.11 -6.28 -13.28
CA ILE A 220 8.72 -5.27 -12.29
C ILE A 220 7.23 -4.95 -12.46
N GLY A 221 6.46 -5.12 -11.39
CA GLY A 221 5.09 -4.64 -11.27
C GLY A 221 5.06 -3.23 -10.70
N VAL A 222 4.43 -2.27 -11.37
CA VAL A 222 4.22 -0.90 -10.87
C VAL A 222 2.75 -0.71 -10.55
N ILE A 223 2.43 -0.47 -9.28
CA ILE A 223 1.09 -0.12 -8.80
C ILE A 223 1.05 1.40 -8.63
N ASP A 224 0.35 2.10 -9.51
CA ASP A 224 0.34 3.56 -9.56
C ASP A 224 -0.92 4.10 -10.27
N THR A 225 -0.88 5.30 -10.82
CA THR A 225 -2.01 5.94 -11.50
C THR A 225 -2.24 5.48 -12.94
N GLY A 226 -1.38 4.58 -13.45
CA GLY A 226 -1.49 3.97 -14.77
C GLY A 226 -0.23 4.14 -15.61
N THR A 227 -0.36 3.99 -16.92
CA THR A 227 0.73 4.35 -17.85
C THR A 227 0.17 5.08 -19.06
N SER A 228 0.82 6.16 -19.47
CA SER A 228 0.41 6.98 -20.60
C SER A 228 0.16 6.12 -21.85
N PRO A 229 -0.98 6.31 -22.54
CA PRO A 229 -1.20 5.72 -23.86
C PRO A 229 -0.36 6.42 -24.95
N ASN A 230 0.12 7.63 -24.68
CA ASN A 230 0.82 8.49 -25.65
C ASN A 230 2.33 8.33 -25.61
N GLN A 231 2.92 7.87 -24.51
CA GLN A 231 4.37 7.68 -24.39
C GLN A 231 4.81 6.38 -25.08
N SER A 232 5.35 6.48 -26.30
CA SER A 232 5.70 5.29 -27.10
C SER A 232 6.81 4.44 -26.47
N LEU A 233 7.76 5.03 -25.73
CA LEU A 233 8.83 4.27 -25.04
C LEU A 233 8.29 3.39 -23.90
N LEU A 234 7.07 3.65 -23.43
CA LEU A 234 6.31 2.82 -22.51
C LEU A 234 5.11 2.19 -23.23
N GLY A 235 5.31 1.79 -24.49
CA GLY A 235 4.28 1.24 -25.37
C GLY A 235 4.90 0.57 -26.59
N SER A 236 4.55 1.03 -27.79
CA SER A 236 5.01 0.44 -29.05
C SER A 236 6.53 0.40 -29.22
N ASN A 237 7.25 1.36 -28.66
CA ASN A 237 8.72 1.49 -28.72
C ASN A 237 9.40 1.02 -27.42
N PHE A 238 8.78 0.13 -26.64
CA PHE A 238 9.37 -0.41 -25.41
C PHE A 238 10.65 -1.24 -25.65
N ASN A 239 10.80 -1.79 -26.87
CA ASN A 239 12.01 -2.49 -27.34
C ASN A 239 12.79 -1.59 -28.32
N ASN A 240 13.22 -0.41 -27.86
CA ASN A 240 13.96 0.56 -28.68
C ASN A 240 15.44 0.67 -28.26
N GLY A 241 16.31 0.94 -29.24
CA GLY A 241 17.73 1.16 -29.01
C GLY A 241 18.44 -0.12 -28.54
N LEU A 242 19.08 -0.06 -27.37
CA LEU A 242 19.75 -1.21 -26.74
C LEU A 242 18.83 -2.03 -25.83
N SER A 243 17.54 -1.68 -25.78
CA SER A 243 16.53 -2.45 -25.08
C SER A 243 15.83 -3.42 -26.03
N SER A 244 15.85 -4.71 -25.70
CA SER A 244 15.25 -5.76 -26.54
C SER A 244 14.83 -6.99 -25.74
N GLY A 245 13.94 -7.82 -26.30
CA GLY A 245 13.52 -9.09 -25.70
C GLY A 245 12.67 -8.95 -24.43
N ARG A 246 12.01 -7.80 -24.25
CA ARG A 246 11.22 -7.48 -23.04
C ARG A 246 9.77 -7.16 -23.38
N SER A 247 8.89 -7.34 -22.39
CA SER A 247 7.44 -7.13 -22.54
C SER A 247 6.93 -6.03 -21.62
N ILE A 248 5.91 -5.30 -22.10
CA ILE A 248 5.09 -4.40 -21.29
C ILE A 248 3.64 -4.89 -21.30
N GLN A 249 3.01 -4.94 -20.12
CA GLN A 249 1.56 -5.16 -19.98
C GLN A 249 0.98 -4.06 -19.11
N LYS A 250 -0.22 -3.57 -19.46
CA LYS A 250 -0.88 -2.48 -18.74
C LYS A 250 -2.29 -2.94 -18.35
N PHE A 251 -2.64 -2.80 -17.08
CA PHE A 251 -3.93 -3.21 -16.51
C PHE A 251 -4.54 -2.06 -15.71
N GLY A 252 -5.86 -2.11 -15.50
CA GLY A 252 -6.60 -1.18 -14.66
C GLY A 252 -7.40 -1.94 -13.61
N THR A 253 -7.27 -1.55 -12.35
CA THR A 253 -8.06 -2.05 -11.21
C THR A 253 -8.84 -0.96 -10.49
N TYR A 254 -8.57 0.31 -10.81
CA TYR A 254 -9.33 1.44 -10.32
C TYR A 254 -10.71 1.53 -10.99
N VAL A 255 -11.71 1.92 -10.21
CA VAL A 255 -13.07 2.17 -10.66
C VAL A 255 -13.34 3.65 -10.41
N ASP A 256 -13.47 4.42 -11.49
CA ASP A 256 -13.80 5.85 -11.41
C ASP A 256 -15.31 6.03 -11.24
N SER A 257 -15.78 5.93 -10.00
CA SER A 257 -17.20 6.07 -9.68
C SER A 257 -17.42 6.58 -8.26
N ILE A 258 -18.44 7.40 -8.07
CA ILE A 258 -18.90 7.75 -6.72
C ILE A 258 -19.63 6.58 -6.03
N TRP A 259 -20.10 5.61 -6.81
CA TRP A 259 -20.93 4.51 -6.33
C TRP A 259 -20.08 3.29 -5.96
N PRO A 260 -20.12 2.81 -4.71
CA PRO A 260 -19.28 1.70 -4.25
C PRO A 260 -19.61 0.34 -4.88
N TRP A 261 -20.83 0.15 -5.39
CA TRP A 261 -21.24 -1.06 -6.11
C TRP A 261 -20.78 -1.09 -7.58
N SER A 262 -20.17 -0.01 -8.08
CA SER A 262 -19.57 0.00 -9.41
C SER A 262 -18.36 -0.93 -9.46
N SER A 263 -18.29 -1.74 -10.50
CA SER A 263 -17.23 -2.75 -10.70
C SER A 263 -16.47 -2.62 -12.01
N THR A 264 -16.88 -1.69 -12.88
CA THR A 264 -16.24 -1.47 -14.19
C THR A 264 -15.03 -0.56 -14.03
N THR A 265 -13.86 -1.04 -14.43
CA THR A 265 -12.61 -0.25 -14.35
C THR A 265 -12.52 0.77 -15.48
N ASP A 266 -11.81 1.87 -15.24
CA ASP A 266 -11.59 2.93 -16.24
C ASP A 266 -10.41 2.66 -17.19
N GLY A 267 -9.87 1.43 -17.14
CA GLY A 267 -8.78 0.97 -17.98
C GLY A 267 -7.38 1.28 -17.40
N PRO A 268 -6.32 1.05 -18.18
CA PRO A 268 -4.94 1.14 -17.70
C PRO A 268 -4.30 2.53 -17.87
N ASN A 269 -5.00 3.44 -18.55
CA ASN A 269 -4.43 4.68 -19.02
C ASN A 269 -4.20 5.65 -17.87
N ASP A 270 -3.00 6.19 -17.79
CA ASP A 270 -2.67 7.17 -16.76
C ASP A 270 -3.49 8.45 -16.92
N GLN A 271 -4.16 8.84 -15.84
CA GLN A 271 -4.92 10.09 -15.75
C GLN A 271 -4.32 11.09 -14.75
N CYS A 272 -3.11 10.83 -14.27
CA CYS A 272 -2.38 11.68 -13.34
C CYS A 272 -0.96 12.00 -13.83
N GLY A 273 -0.33 11.12 -14.60
CA GLY A 273 1.05 11.25 -15.11
C GLY A 273 2.11 10.63 -14.20
N HIS A 274 1.81 10.49 -12.90
CA HIS A 274 2.74 9.96 -11.91
C HIS A 274 3.20 8.53 -12.23
N GLY A 275 2.26 7.62 -12.54
CA GLY A 275 2.57 6.24 -12.89
C GLY A 275 3.45 6.10 -14.12
N THR A 276 3.28 6.99 -15.10
CA THR A 276 4.15 7.07 -16.28
C THR A 276 5.59 7.41 -15.90
N SER A 277 5.78 8.41 -15.03
CA SER A 277 7.11 8.80 -14.53
C SER A 277 7.78 7.68 -13.72
N MET A 278 7.02 6.97 -12.87
CA MET A 278 7.54 5.83 -12.09
C MET A 278 7.96 4.67 -12.99
N ALA A 279 7.13 4.31 -13.97
CA ALA A 279 7.45 3.30 -14.97
C ALA A 279 8.68 3.67 -15.81
N SER A 280 8.82 4.97 -16.14
CA SER A 280 9.97 5.52 -16.87
C SER A 280 11.27 5.30 -16.09
N VAL A 281 11.34 5.76 -14.83
CA VAL A 281 12.58 5.65 -14.04
C VAL A 281 12.97 4.20 -13.79
N ALA A 282 11.98 3.34 -13.52
CA ALA A 282 12.28 1.94 -13.29
C ALA A 282 12.78 1.25 -14.57
N THR A 283 12.18 1.53 -15.72
CA THR A 283 12.29 0.62 -16.87
C THR A 283 12.39 1.25 -18.26
N ALA A 284 12.33 2.57 -18.45
CA ALA A 284 12.38 3.17 -19.79
C ALA A 284 13.56 2.63 -20.62
N PRO A 285 13.36 2.36 -21.92
CA PRO A 285 14.38 1.74 -22.75
C PRO A 285 15.62 2.63 -22.89
N ARG A 286 16.77 1.97 -23.07
CA ARG A 286 18.03 2.62 -23.47
C ARG A 286 17.95 2.95 -24.96
N ASN A 287 17.17 3.98 -25.23
CA ASN A 287 16.62 4.33 -26.52
C ASN A 287 17.62 5.05 -27.44
N ASN A 288 17.28 5.13 -28.73
CA ASN A 288 18.02 5.87 -29.74
C ASN A 288 17.37 7.21 -30.13
N VAL A 289 16.39 7.70 -29.36
CA VAL A 289 15.56 8.86 -29.71
C VAL A 289 15.81 10.10 -28.84
N GLY A 290 16.84 10.11 -27.98
CA GLY A 290 17.18 11.31 -27.20
C GLY A 290 16.38 11.49 -25.92
N LEU A 291 15.77 10.42 -25.38
CA LEU A 291 14.92 10.48 -24.19
C LEU A 291 15.56 9.80 -22.97
N PRO A 292 15.08 10.11 -21.74
CA PRO A 292 15.58 9.46 -20.53
C PRO A 292 15.49 7.93 -20.52
N VAL A 293 16.51 7.28 -19.99
CA VAL A 293 16.57 5.81 -19.79
C VAL A 293 16.27 5.44 -18.33
N GLY A 294 15.61 4.30 -18.13
CA GLY A 294 15.34 3.75 -16.80
C GLY A 294 16.48 2.90 -16.25
N VAL A 295 16.47 2.64 -14.95
CA VAL A 295 17.52 1.89 -14.26
C VAL A 295 17.65 0.46 -14.80
N ALA A 296 16.54 -0.28 -14.90
CA ALA A 296 16.49 -1.64 -15.42
C ALA A 296 16.00 -1.63 -16.87
N TYR A 297 16.80 -1.05 -17.77
CA TYR A 297 16.41 -0.84 -19.18
C TYR A 297 16.23 -2.12 -20.00
N ASN A 298 16.42 -3.32 -19.44
CA ASN A 298 16.02 -4.60 -20.06
C ASN A 298 14.99 -5.43 -19.26
N ALA A 299 14.43 -4.90 -18.16
CA ALA A 299 13.39 -5.59 -17.39
C ALA A 299 12.03 -5.62 -18.11
N ASN A 300 11.20 -6.62 -17.82
CA ASN A 300 9.79 -6.59 -18.19
C ASN A 300 9.03 -5.63 -17.27
N LEU A 301 7.94 -5.05 -17.76
CA LEU A 301 7.09 -4.14 -17.01
C LEU A 301 5.65 -4.65 -17.02
N ILE A 302 5.03 -4.68 -15.84
CA ILE A 302 3.57 -4.79 -15.70
C ILE A 302 3.11 -3.57 -14.91
N THR A 303 2.16 -2.80 -15.44
CA THR A 303 1.62 -1.64 -14.73
C THR A 303 0.15 -1.84 -14.39
N TYR A 304 -0.26 -1.32 -13.24
CA TYR A 304 -1.64 -1.27 -12.78
C TYR A 304 -2.02 0.17 -12.50
N ARG A 305 -3.05 0.68 -13.19
CA ARG A 305 -3.81 1.84 -12.74
C ARG A 305 -4.69 1.41 -11.57
N ALA A 306 -4.27 1.78 -10.37
CA ALA A 306 -4.88 1.36 -9.12
C ALA A 306 -5.54 2.52 -8.34
N ALA A 307 -5.25 3.77 -8.71
CA ALA A 307 -5.83 4.95 -8.10
C ALA A 307 -5.90 6.12 -9.08
N ALA A 308 -6.79 7.08 -8.82
CA ALA A 308 -6.83 8.34 -9.55
C ALA A 308 -5.67 9.28 -9.16
N ASN A 309 -5.18 9.20 -7.93
CA ASN A 309 -4.15 10.05 -7.35
C ASN A 309 -3.17 9.24 -6.47
N VAL A 310 -2.11 9.87 -5.97
CA VAL A 310 -1.08 9.24 -5.13
C VAL A 310 -1.49 9.13 -3.65
N VAL A 311 -2.55 9.83 -3.24
CA VAL A 311 -3.17 9.71 -1.91
C VAL A 311 -4.32 8.72 -1.97
N LEU A 312 -4.27 7.68 -1.14
CA LEU A 312 -5.24 6.59 -1.15
C LEU A 312 -6.41 6.88 -0.22
N GLU A 313 -7.38 7.65 -0.69
CA GLU A 313 -8.46 8.15 0.15
C GLU A 313 -9.72 7.28 0.15
N GLY A 314 -10.25 7.04 -1.05
CA GLY A 314 -11.58 6.51 -1.23
C GLY A 314 -11.63 4.99 -1.37
N TYR A 315 -12.85 4.50 -1.29
CA TYR A 315 -13.20 3.08 -1.42
C TYR A 315 -12.57 2.42 -2.66
N HIS A 316 -12.65 3.09 -3.81
CA HIS A 316 -12.18 2.55 -5.08
C HIS A 316 -10.66 2.61 -5.22
N GLU A 317 -9.97 3.61 -4.66
CA GLU A 317 -8.50 3.58 -4.58
C GLU A 317 -8.03 2.42 -3.70
N HIS A 318 -8.67 2.22 -2.54
CA HIS A 318 -8.29 1.13 -1.64
C HIS A 318 -8.49 -0.23 -2.29
N ASN A 319 -9.61 -0.42 -2.99
CA ASN A 319 -9.88 -1.64 -3.75
C ASN A 319 -8.95 -1.81 -4.94
N GLY A 320 -8.68 -0.75 -5.69
CA GLY A 320 -7.79 -0.77 -6.85
C GLY A 320 -6.37 -1.21 -6.48
N VAL A 321 -5.83 -0.66 -5.39
CA VAL A 321 -4.51 -1.04 -4.86
C VAL A 321 -4.49 -2.48 -4.34
N LYS A 322 -5.48 -2.89 -3.54
CA LYS A 322 -5.60 -4.27 -3.04
C LYS A 322 -5.71 -5.28 -4.20
N ASN A 323 -6.51 -4.98 -5.22
CA ASN A 323 -6.66 -5.80 -6.43
C ASN A 323 -5.34 -5.91 -7.20
N ALA A 324 -4.59 -4.81 -7.33
CA ALA A 324 -3.30 -4.83 -8.00
C ALA A 324 -2.26 -5.69 -7.26
N PHE A 325 -2.20 -5.62 -5.93
CA PHE A 325 -1.32 -6.47 -5.13
C PHE A 325 -1.65 -7.96 -5.26
N THR A 326 -2.93 -8.33 -5.17
CA THR A 326 -3.36 -9.74 -5.31
C THR A 326 -3.08 -10.26 -6.72
N ALA A 327 -3.37 -9.48 -7.76
CA ALA A 327 -3.10 -9.83 -9.15
C ALA A 327 -1.59 -10.01 -9.43
N LEU A 328 -0.74 -9.08 -8.99
CA LEU A 328 0.72 -9.20 -9.11
C LEU A 328 1.29 -10.34 -8.25
N GLY A 329 0.71 -10.58 -7.07
CA GLY A 329 0.99 -11.71 -6.21
C GLY A 329 0.78 -13.05 -6.93
N ASN A 330 -0.34 -13.18 -7.65
CA ASN A 330 -0.70 -14.38 -8.41
C ASN A 330 0.07 -14.54 -9.72
N ASN A 331 0.64 -13.46 -10.27
CA ASN A 331 1.44 -13.55 -11.49
C ASN A 331 2.88 -14.05 -11.19
N ALA A 332 3.17 -15.31 -11.50
CA ALA A 332 4.46 -15.96 -11.24
C ALA A 332 5.66 -15.27 -11.94
N SER A 333 5.43 -14.54 -13.04
CA SER A 333 6.51 -13.82 -13.74
C SER A 333 7.02 -12.60 -12.96
N VAL A 334 6.17 -12.02 -12.10
CA VAL A 334 6.50 -10.83 -11.29
C VAL A 334 7.43 -11.20 -10.15
N LYS A 335 8.57 -10.51 -10.03
CA LYS A 335 9.51 -10.66 -8.90
C LYS A 335 9.47 -9.46 -7.95
N ILE A 336 9.29 -8.27 -8.51
CA ILE A 336 9.37 -7.00 -7.80
C ILE A 336 8.05 -6.25 -7.97
N ILE A 337 7.57 -5.62 -6.90
CA ILE A 337 6.45 -4.68 -6.92
C ILE A 337 6.97 -3.32 -6.42
N SER A 338 6.69 -2.26 -7.15
CA SER A 338 6.98 -0.87 -6.78
C SER A 338 5.66 -0.13 -6.63
N MET A 339 5.48 0.55 -5.50
CA MET A 339 4.29 1.36 -5.22
C MET A 339 4.69 2.72 -4.64
N SER A 340 4.34 3.78 -5.35
CA SER A 340 4.72 5.14 -5.00
C SER A 340 3.53 5.99 -4.55
N MET A 341 2.63 5.36 -3.78
CA MET A 341 1.38 5.96 -3.28
C MET A 341 1.17 5.55 -1.82
N GLY A 342 0.36 6.27 -1.08
CA GLY A 342 0.16 5.94 0.32
C GLY A 342 -0.91 6.74 1.06
N HIS A 343 -0.94 6.53 2.37
CA HIS A 343 -1.87 7.16 3.30
C HIS A 343 -1.23 7.27 4.70
N ILE A 344 -1.66 8.21 5.54
CA ILE A 344 -1.11 8.36 6.91
C ILE A 344 -1.75 7.43 7.95
N ILE A 345 -2.84 6.77 7.59
CA ILE A 345 -3.54 5.75 8.38
C ILE A 345 -3.46 4.42 7.60
N SER A 346 -3.26 3.32 8.31
CA SER A 346 -3.31 1.98 7.72
C SER A 346 -4.68 1.68 7.12
N VAL A 347 -4.69 0.97 5.99
CA VAL A 347 -5.90 0.45 5.35
C VAL A 347 -5.80 -1.07 5.29
N GLY A 348 -6.62 -1.77 6.07
CA GLY A 348 -6.57 -3.20 6.28
C GLY A 348 -6.68 -4.03 5.00
N LYS A 349 -7.50 -3.59 4.03
CA LYS A 349 -7.59 -4.29 2.74
C LYS A 349 -6.28 -4.23 1.96
N ILE A 350 -5.60 -3.09 1.97
CA ILE A 350 -4.28 -2.94 1.35
C ILE A 350 -3.24 -3.73 2.14
N GLU A 351 -3.31 -3.74 3.49
CA GLU A 351 -2.41 -4.57 4.31
C GLU A 351 -2.47 -6.04 3.92
N ASP A 352 -3.68 -6.59 3.79
CA ASP A 352 -3.88 -7.98 3.41
C ASP A 352 -3.37 -8.25 1.98
N GLY A 353 -3.58 -7.31 1.05
CA GLY A 353 -3.01 -7.38 -0.30
C GLY A 353 -1.48 -7.42 -0.30
N VAL A 354 -0.82 -6.54 0.46
CA VAL A 354 0.64 -6.50 0.62
C VAL A 354 1.16 -7.82 1.20
N LYS A 355 0.56 -8.30 2.30
CA LYS A 355 0.92 -9.57 2.94
C LYS A 355 0.71 -10.76 2.00
N TYR A 356 -0.35 -10.74 1.20
CA TYR A 356 -0.62 -11.75 0.19
C TYR A 356 0.48 -11.80 -0.88
N ALA A 357 0.82 -10.67 -1.49
CA ALA A 357 1.88 -10.58 -2.47
C ALA A 357 3.24 -10.98 -1.87
N TYR A 358 3.56 -10.53 -0.66
CA TYR A 358 4.77 -10.91 0.05
C TYR A 358 4.88 -12.43 0.24
N ASN A 359 3.79 -13.07 0.66
CA ASN A 359 3.70 -14.53 0.84
C ASN A 359 3.78 -15.31 -0.48
N LYS A 360 3.57 -14.66 -1.62
CA LYS A 360 3.82 -15.21 -2.97
C LYS A 360 5.24 -14.92 -3.47
N GLY A 361 6.13 -14.43 -2.59
CA GLY A 361 7.56 -14.26 -2.85
C GLY A 361 7.95 -12.94 -3.52
N LYS A 362 7.04 -11.96 -3.60
CA LYS A 362 7.30 -10.67 -4.24
C LYS A 362 8.15 -9.76 -3.35
N LEU A 363 9.16 -9.10 -3.92
CA LEU A 363 9.92 -8.03 -3.27
C LEU A 363 9.17 -6.72 -3.46
N ILE A 364 8.69 -6.13 -2.37
CA ILE A 364 7.79 -4.97 -2.42
C ILE A 364 8.56 -3.73 -1.96
N PHE A 365 8.59 -2.69 -2.79
CA PHE A 365 9.15 -1.38 -2.47
C PHE A 365 8.02 -0.37 -2.39
N CYS A 366 8.00 0.41 -1.31
CA CYS A 366 6.99 1.43 -1.07
C CYS A 366 7.63 2.76 -0.69
N ALA A 367 7.03 3.85 -1.18
CA ALA A 367 7.48 5.21 -0.92
C ALA A 367 7.34 5.56 0.57
N GLY A 368 8.45 5.99 1.17
CA GLY A 368 8.51 6.35 2.59
C GLY A 368 7.65 7.55 2.96
N GLY A 369 7.25 8.38 2.00
CA GLY A 369 6.36 9.51 2.22
C GLY A 369 6.92 10.77 1.61
N THR A 370 6.03 11.52 0.99
CA THR A 370 6.32 12.84 0.44
C THR A 370 5.38 13.86 1.04
N SER A 371 5.96 14.90 1.61
CA SER A 371 5.29 16.04 2.21
C SER A 371 4.47 16.75 1.15
N THR A 372 3.16 16.67 1.26
CA THR A 372 2.24 17.70 0.76
C THR A 372 2.23 18.83 1.78
N SER A 373 1.50 19.93 1.52
CA SER A 373 1.33 21.01 2.50
C SER A 373 0.80 20.53 3.87
N PHE A 374 0.31 19.29 3.98
CA PHE A 374 -0.31 18.74 5.18
C PHE A 374 0.35 17.47 5.74
N THR A 375 1.17 16.72 4.99
CA THR A 375 1.80 15.49 5.52
C THR A 375 3.17 15.72 6.18
N THR A 376 3.62 16.97 6.30
CA THR A 376 4.93 17.35 6.88
C THR A 376 5.15 16.93 8.33
N PHE A 377 4.08 16.62 9.08
CA PHE A 377 4.15 16.27 10.50
C PHE A 377 4.25 14.77 10.78
N VAL A 378 4.08 13.90 9.78
CA VAL A 378 4.12 12.45 9.95
C VAL A 378 5.46 11.86 9.51
N GLY A 379 5.84 10.72 10.11
CA GLY A 379 7.03 9.96 9.72
C GLY A 379 6.82 9.19 8.42
N VAL A 380 7.39 7.99 8.35
CA VAL A 380 7.14 7.07 7.22
C VAL A 380 5.64 6.79 7.09
N ILE A 381 5.09 6.70 5.88
CA ILE A 381 3.65 6.49 5.62
C ILE A 381 3.28 5.03 5.28
N PHE A 382 1.99 4.72 5.26
CA PHE A 382 1.45 3.44 4.83
C PHE A 382 1.47 3.31 3.29
N PRO A 383 1.79 2.13 2.70
CA PRO A 383 2.18 0.87 3.34
C PRO A 383 3.68 0.71 3.61
N ALA A 384 4.50 1.75 3.41
CA ALA A 384 5.95 1.63 3.52
C ALA A 384 6.45 1.24 4.92
N TRP A 385 5.74 1.59 5.99
CA TRP A 385 6.13 1.14 7.34
C TRP A 385 5.90 -0.36 7.62
N MET A 386 5.22 -1.08 6.73
CA MET A 386 4.90 -2.50 6.92
C MET A 386 6.18 -3.35 6.87
N PRO A 387 6.33 -4.36 7.74
CA PRO A 387 7.48 -5.28 7.69
C PRO A 387 7.67 -6.02 6.35
N GLU A 388 6.57 -6.19 5.60
CA GLU A 388 6.55 -6.84 4.29
C GLU A 388 7.05 -5.91 3.16
N ALA A 389 7.07 -4.59 3.39
CA ALA A 389 7.51 -3.58 2.44
C ALA A 389 8.94 -3.12 2.75
N VAL A 390 9.68 -2.77 1.70
CA VAL A 390 10.95 -2.06 1.80
C VAL A 390 10.66 -0.57 1.63
N ALA A 391 10.82 0.20 2.70
CA ALA A 391 10.59 1.64 2.68
C ALA A 391 11.76 2.41 2.08
N VAL A 392 11.48 3.26 1.09
CA VAL A 392 12.51 4.02 0.37
C VAL A 392 12.22 5.52 0.43
N THR A 393 13.24 6.34 0.67
CA THR A 393 13.12 7.80 0.64
C THR A 393 14.18 8.48 -0.22
N GLY A 394 13.95 9.74 -0.57
CA GLY A 394 14.87 10.57 -1.36
C GLY A 394 15.75 11.46 -0.49
N VAL A 395 16.99 11.66 -0.90
CA VAL A 395 17.98 12.55 -0.27
C VAL A 395 18.62 13.47 -1.31
N MET A 396 19.22 14.55 -0.82
CA MET A 396 19.96 15.52 -1.64
C MET A 396 21.35 15.00 -2.01
N GLU A 397 21.82 15.36 -3.21
CA GLU A 397 23.13 14.97 -3.70
C GLU A 397 24.28 15.57 -2.88
N GLY A 398 25.41 14.86 -2.80
CA GLY A 398 26.65 15.42 -2.21
C GLY A 398 26.54 15.79 -0.72
N THR A 399 25.47 15.38 -0.05
CA THR A 399 25.25 15.60 1.38
C THR A 399 25.43 14.31 2.17
N SER A 400 25.55 14.42 3.50
CA SER A 400 25.49 13.28 4.43
C SER A 400 24.05 12.74 4.58
N ASN A 401 23.36 12.51 3.46
CA ASN A 401 21.95 12.11 3.36
C ASN A 401 20.98 13.14 3.99
N VAL A 402 21.13 14.42 3.68
CA VAL A 402 20.07 15.40 3.97
C VAL A 402 18.83 14.99 3.18
N LYS A 403 17.70 14.82 3.87
CA LYS A 403 16.42 14.47 3.23
C LYS A 403 16.11 15.44 2.08
N CYS A 404 15.47 14.97 1.04
CA CYS A 404 14.93 15.87 0.03
C CYS A 404 13.89 16.82 0.66
N ASP A 405 13.62 17.95 0.02
CA ASP A 405 12.78 19.01 0.59
C ASP A 405 11.42 18.48 1.05
N VAL A 406 10.85 17.64 0.20
CA VAL A 406 9.53 17.03 0.39
C VAL A 406 9.58 15.59 0.90
N CYS A 407 10.73 15.04 1.29
CA CYS A 407 10.81 13.63 1.67
C CYS A 407 10.65 13.42 3.18
N HIS A 408 9.97 12.34 3.56
CA HIS A 408 9.89 11.88 4.94
C HIS A 408 11.08 11.00 5.29
N THR A 409 11.41 10.93 6.58
CA THR A 409 12.48 10.09 7.12
C THR A 409 12.03 9.39 8.42
N GLY A 410 12.81 8.43 8.89
CA GLY A 410 12.57 7.79 10.18
C GLY A 410 13.00 6.33 10.22
N SER A 411 12.79 5.70 11.38
CA SER A 411 13.30 4.35 11.69
C SER A 411 12.78 3.22 10.81
N LYS A 412 11.69 3.47 10.09
CA LYS A 412 11.11 2.52 9.14
C LYS A 412 11.77 2.56 7.77
N ILE A 413 12.51 3.62 7.41
CA ILE A 413 13.25 3.68 6.14
C ILE A 413 14.29 2.57 6.09
N ASP A 414 14.38 1.90 4.94
CA ASP A 414 15.39 0.88 4.64
C ASP A 414 16.48 1.38 3.71
N PHE A 415 16.15 2.19 2.70
CA PHE A 415 17.11 2.73 1.75
C PHE A 415 16.85 4.20 1.41
N THR A 416 17.91 4.87 0.95
CA THR A 416 17.84 6.22 0.39
C THR A 416 18.28 6.22 -1.08
N ILE A 417 17.79 7.18 -1.85
CA ILE A 417 18.29 7.49 -3.21
C ILE A 417 18.61 8.98 -3.30
N GLN A 418 19.81 9.32 -3.78
CA GLN A 418 20.17 10.70 -4.14
C GLN A 418 19.42 11.08 -5.41
N MET A 419 18.42 11.95 -5.24
CA MET A 419 17.47 12.26 -6.32
C MET A 419 17.17 13.76 -6.48
N GLN A 420 17.65 14.60 -5.58
CA GLN A 420 17.49 16.04 -5.64
C GLN A 420 18.85 16.74 -5.61
N ARG A 421 19.09 17.67 -6.53
CA ARG A 421 20.26 18.56 -6.50
C ARG A 421 20.09 19.68 -5.49
N ASN A 422 21.19 20.30 -5.08
CA ASN A 422 21.15 21.54 -4.29
C ASN A 422 20.48 22.70 -5.06
N SER A 423 20.48 22.65 -6.39
CA SER A 423 19.77 23.62 -7.25
C SER A 423 18.26 23.42 -7.28
N GLY A 424 17.73 22.33 -6.69
CA GLY A 424 16.33 21.95 -6.76
C GLY A 424 15.98 20.99 -7.90
N SER A 425 16.84 20.82 -8.92
CA SER A 425 16.61 19.85 -10.00
C SER A 425 16.43 18.43 -9.45
N THR A 426 15.48 17.70 -10.02
CA THR A 426 15.20 16.30 -9.62
C THR A 426 15.62 15.33 -10.73
N VAL A 427 14.91 14.22 -10.92
CA VAL A 427 15.33 13.14 -11.82
C VAL A 427 14.68 13.28 -13.19
N PRO A 428 15.46 13.38 -14.28
CA PRO A 428 14.91 13.32 -15.63
C PRO A 428 14.17 12.02 -15.95
N VAL A 429 13.01 12.15 -16.58
CA VAL A 429 12.13 11.04 -17.02
C VAL A 429 11.55 11.29 -18.40
N THR A 430 11.02 10.25 -19.04
CA THR A 430 10.11 10.45 -20.17
C THR A 430 8.80 11.03 -19.65
N SER A 431 8.27 12.07 -20.28
CA SER A 431 7.01 12.69 -19.89
C SER A 431 5.79 11.82 -20.24
N TYR A 432 4.60 12.32 -19.90
CA TYR A 432 3.32 11.78 -20.36
C TYR A 432 3.20 11.73 -21.89
N TYR A 433 3.62 12.79 -22.58
CA TYR A 433 3.53 12.89 -24.04
C TYR A 433 4.72 12.23 -24.73
N ASN A 434 4.50 11.78 -25.97
CA ASN A 434 5.55 11.17 -26.79
C ASN A 434 6.68 12.18 -27.07
N SER A 435 7.91 11.67 -27.21
CA SER A 435 9.08 12.49 -27.61
C SER A 435 9.41 13.67 -26.69
N GLN A 436 8.83 13.70 -25.49
CA GLN A 436 9.02 14.74 -24.49
C GLN A 436 9.63 14.16 -23.20
N SER A 437 10.22 15.03 -22.40
CA SER A 437 10.88 14.69 -21.14
C SER A 437 10.30 15.52 -20.02
N ASP A 438 10.52 15.10 -18.78
CA ASP A 438 10.05 15.80 -17.61
C ASP A 438 11.00 15.54 -16.43
N TYR A 439 10.74 16.16 -15.29
CA TYR A 439 11.42 15.92 -14.02
C TYR A 439 10.48 15.32 -12.99
N VAL A 440 10.97 14.39 -12.17
CA VAL A 440 10.20 13.87 -11.05
C VAL A 440 11.07 13.73 -9.80
N GLY A 441 10.48 14.09 -8.66
CA GLY A 441 11.12 14.04 -7.35
C GLY A 441 10.35 13.20 -6.33
N GLY A 442 10.65 13.42 -5.06
CA GLY A 442 10.00 12.76 -3.92
C GLY A 442 10.44 11.32 -3.66
N SER A 443 9.86 10.73 -2.62
CA SER A 443 10.10 9.33 -2.26
C SER A 443 9.59 8.37 -3.35
N SER A 444 8.67 8.82 -4.20
CA SER A 444 8.19 8.11 -5.38
C SER A 444 9.32 7.71 -6.33
N VAL A 445 10.13 8.67 -6.79
CA VAL A 445 11.22 8.36 -7.73
C VAL A 445 12.33 7.53 -7.08
N ALA A 446 12.58 7.73 -5.79
CA ALA A 446 13.51 6.91 -5.03
C ALA A 446 13.06 5.43 -4.99
N THR A 447 11.76 5.19 -4.82
CA THR A 447 11.15 3.85 -4.81
C THR A 447 11.29 3.17 -6.16
N ALA A 448 10.91 3.85 -7.25
CA ALA A 448 11.04 3.31 -8.61
C ALA A 448 12.50 3.04 -9.01
N THR A 449 13.42 3.94 -8.63
CA THR A 449 14.87 3.75 -8.82
C THR A 449 15.35 2.49 -8.10
N THR A 450 14.95 2.31 -6.84
CA THR A 450 15.35 1.16 -6.02
C THR A 450 14.80 -0.15 -6.55
N ALA A 451 13.55 -0.16 -7.03
CA ALA A 451 12.96 -1.32 -7.71
C ALA A 451 13.76 -1.69 -8.98
N GLY A 452 14.20 -0.69 -9.75
CA GLY A 452 15.09 -0.89 -10.88
C GLY A 452 16.45 -1.49 -10.48
N ILE A 453 17.10 -0.97 -9.43
CA ILE A 453 18.36 -1.53 -8.91
C ILE A 453 18.16 -2.98 -8.48
N ALA A 454 17.07 -3.28 -7.77
CA ALA A 454 16.74 -4.64 -7.37
C ALA A 454 16.60 -5.60 -8.57
N ALA A 455 16.04 -5.12 -9.68
CA ALA A 455 15.95 -5.90 -10.91
C ALA A 455 17.32 -6.15 -11.54
N LEU A 456 18.26 -5.20 -11.47
CA LEU A 456 19.65 -5.44 -11.89
C LEU A 456 20.27 -6.58 -11.08
N VAL A 457 20.20 -6.50 -9.74
CA VAL A 457 20.73 -7.52 -8.81
C VAL A 457 20.11 -8.89 -9.08
N TRP A 458 18.79 -8.95 -9.24
CA TRP A 458 18.08 -10.20 -9.45
C TRP A 458 18.34 -10.79 -10.84
N SER A 459 18.51 -9.96 -11.89
CA SER A 459 18.82 -10.45 -13.24
C SER A 459 20.19 -11.10 -13.34
N LYS A 460 21.15 -10.66 -12.51
CA LYS A 460 22.46 -11.32 -12.39
C LYS A 460 22.35 -12.69 -11.72
N ASN A 461 21.43 -12.84 -10.77
CA ASN A 461 21.23 -14.07 -10.00
C ASN A 461 19.75 -14.52 -10.02
N PRO A 462 19.22 -15.02 -11.16
CA PRO A 462 17.79 -15.30 -11.29
C PRO A 462 17.25 -16.37 -10.33
N SER A 463 18.13 -17.24 -9.82
CA SER A 463 17.80 -18.29 -8.85
C SER A 463 17.69 -17.79 -7.41
N TRP A 464 18.09 -16.55 -7.13
CA TRP A 464 18.02 -16.00 -5.78
C TRP A 464 16.59 -15.82 -5.31
N THR A 465 16.42 -16.03 -4.02
CA THR A 465 15.22 -15.62 -3.30
C THR A 465 15.19 -14.10 -3.11
N ARG A 466 14.00 -13.55 -2.87
CA ARG A 466 13.81 -12.17 -2.43
C ARG A 466 14.76 -11.76 -1.30
N ALA A 467 14.95 -12.63 -0.31
CA ALA A 467 15.78 -12.35 0.86
C ALA A 467 17.26 -12.24 0.52
N GLN A 468 17.76 -13.04 -0.42
CA GLN A 468 19.14 -12.95 -0.89
C GLN A 468 19.38 -11.66 -1.67
N VAL A 469 18.46 -11.28 -2.56
CA VAL A 469 18.53 -10.00 -3.29
C VAL A 469 18.54 -8.81 -2.32
N LEU A 470 17.59 -8.79 -1.37
CA LEU A 470 17.52 -7.72 -0.37
C LEU A 470 18.79 -7.66 0.51
N THR A 471 19.30 -8.82 0.93
CA THR A 471 20.56 -8.89 1.70
C THR A 471 21.73 -8.30 0.92
N LYS A 472 21.86 -8.65 -0.36
CA LYS A 472 22.92 -8.12 -1.22
C LYS A 472 22.81 -6.61 -1.41
N MET A 473 21.59 -6.10 -1.60
CA MET A 473 21.34 -4.64 -1.66
C MET A 473 21.78 -3.97 -0.36
N LYS A 474 21.41 -4.52 0.81
CA LYS A 474 21.84 -3.99 2.12
C LYS A 474 23.37 -3.97 2.27
N GLN A 475 24.05 -5.04 1.86
CA GLN A 475 25.52 -5.15 1.92
C GLN A 475 26.23 -4.15 1.01
N SER A 476 25.56 -3.68 -0.04
CA SER A 476 26.08 -2.70 -0.99
C SER A 476 25.74 -1.24 -0.63
N SER A 477 25.08 -1.00 0.51
CA SER A 477 24.62 0.34 0.88
C SER A 477 25.60 1.09 1.78
N THR A 478 25.53 2.42 1.74
CA THR A 478 26.44 3.36 2.43
C THR A 478 26.66 3.05 3.91
N TYR A 479 25.62 2.65 4.64
CA TYR A 479 25.69 2.45 6.08
C TYR A 479 25.90 0.98 6.48
N TYR A 480 26.15 0.07 5.55
CA TYR A 480 26.46 -1.31 5.92
C TYR A 480 27.77 -1.38 6.75
N PRO A 481 27.83 -2.18 7.85
CA PRO A 481 26.78 -3.07 8.38
C PRO A 481 25.79 -2.43 9.36
N THR A 482 25.99 -1.17 9.76
CA THR A 482 25.24 -0.50 10.82
C THR A 482 24.15 0.44 10.28
N LYS A 483 22.87 0.03 10.40
CA LYS A 483 21.71 0.83 9.96
C LYS A 483 21.69 2.22 10.63
N ASN A 484 21.49 3.27 9.84
CA ASN A 484 21.19 4.61 10.31
C ASN A 484 19.73 4.69 10.81
N ALA A 485 19.51 5.39 11.93
CA ALA A 485 18.20 5.48 12.57
C ALA A 485 17.11 6.17 11.73
N ASN A 486 17.46 7.03 10.77
CA ASN A 486 16.50 7.78 9.94
C ASN A 486 16.55 7.43 8.45
N TYR A 487 17.67 6.88 7.99
CA TYR A 487 17.97 6.63 6.57
C TYR A 487 18.23 5.17 6.24
N GLY A 488 18.06 4.29 7.22
CA GLY A 488 18.24 2.88 7.04
C GLY A 488 19.66 2.49 6.61
N HIS A 489 19.77 1.63 5.61
CA HIS A 489 21.05 1.18 5.06
C HIS A 489 21.71 2.26 4.17
N GLY A 490 20.99 3.33 3.84
CA GLY A 490 21.49 4.46 3.05
C GLY A 490 21.44 4.20 1.54
N ASN A 491 22.30 4.90 0.79
CA ASN A 491 22.31 4.83 -0.66
C ASN A 491 22.86 3.49 -1.14
N ILE A 492 22.16 2.87 -2.09
CA ILE A 492 22.60 1.60 -2.69
C ILE A 492 23.65 1.88 -3.76
N ASN A 493 24.77 1.17 -3.69
CA ASN A 493 25.74 1.09 -4.78
C ASN A 493 25.38 -0.08 -5.71
N ALA A 494 24.75 0.22 -6.85
CA ALA A 494 24.25 -0.79 -7.78
C ALA A 494 25.38 -1.69 -8.33
N GLN A 495 26.57 -1.13 -8.58
CA GLN A 495 27.72 -1.91 -9.06
C GLN A 495 28.16 -2.96 -8.04
N LEU A 496 28.30 -2.58 -6.76
CA LEU A 496 28.62 -3.54 -5.70
C LEU A 496 27.51 -4.56 -5.49
N ALA A 497 26.25 -4.16 -5.71
CA ALA A 497 25.09 -5.02 -5.56
C ALA A 497 25.02 -6.15 -6.62
N VAL A 498 25.56 -5.93 -7.82
CA VAL A 498 25.57 -6.92 -8.92
C VAL A 498 26.84 -7.78 -8.98
N GLN A 499 27.81 -7.56 -8.08
CA GLN A 499 29.08 -8.31 -8.03
C GLN A 499 29.00 -9.62 -7.24
#